data_AF-A0A0R1PT53-F1
#
_entry.id   AF-A0A0R1PT53-F1
#
_cell.length_a   1.000
_cell.length_b   1.000
_cell.length_c   1.000
_cell.angle_alpha   90.00
_cell.angle_beta   90.00
_cell.angle_gamma   90.00
#
_symmetry.space_group_name_H-M   'P 1'
#
loop_
_entity.id
_entity.type
_entity.pdbx_description
1 polymer ?
#
loop_
_entity_poly.entity_id
_entity_poly.type
_entity_poly.pdbx_seq_one_letter_code
_entity_poly.pdbx_strand_id
1 'polypeptide(L)'
;MNSHNIIVNKLSLVGNYGFDGAKNVEIHDSTLITKDAFWNCENVTIYDSKIVGEYFGWNSSNIKLVNCTIESDQGFCYMDNITLENCVLVNTDLAFEYCTNINAEVNSTIESVKNPISGHIHANHIQKVIADDADIITTNIKISDGQE
;
A
#
# COMPACT_ATOMS: atom_id res chain seq x y z
N MET A 1 -6.74 16.46 2.15
CA MET A 1 -5.94 17.54 2.74
C MET A 1 -4.76 17.90 1.81
N ASN A 2 -4.87 18.95 0.99
CA ASN A 2 -3.80 19.43 0.09
C ASN A 2 -2.71 20.19 0.86
N SER A 3 -1.96 19.49 1.70
CA SER A 3 -0.95 20.09 2.59
C SER A 3 0.41 19.48 2.36
N HIS A 4 1.47 20.17 2.79
CA HIS A 4 2.84 19.68 2.60
C HIS A 4 3.67 19.80 3.87
N ASN A 5 4.69 18.94 4.00
CA ASN A 5 5.64 18.91 5.13
C ASN A 5 4.95 18.63 6.46
N ILE A 6 4.29 17.47 6.52
CA ILE A 6 3.50 17.04 7.67
C ILE A 6 4.31 15.99 8.44
N ILE A 7 4.46 16.20 9.75
CA ILE A 7 5.02 15.20 10.66
C ILE A 7 3.97 14.90 11.73
N VAL A 8 3.65 13.63 11.89
CA VAL A 8 2.63 13.15 12.82
C VAL A 8 3.22 12.04 13.70
N ASN A 9 2.91 12.09 14.99
CA ASN A 9 3.23 11.03 15.94
C ASN A 9 2.02 10.75 16.82
N LYS A 10 1.70 9.47 17.06
CA LYS A 10 0.61 9.02 17.96
C LYS A 10 -0.77 9.59 17.63
N LEU A 11 -1.05 9.73 16.34
CA LEU A 11 -2.37 10.15 15.89
C LEU A 11 -3.34 8.97 15.89
N SER A 12 -4.53 9.19 16.43
CA SER A 12 -5.70 8.36 16.18
C SER A 12 -6.66 9.15 15.29
N LEU A 13 -6.83 8.72 14.05
CA LEU A 13 -7.69 9.38 13.06
C LEU A 13 -8.82 8.45 12.65
N VAL A 14 -10.05 8.96 12.67
CA VAL A 14 -11.21 8.30 12.07
C VAL A 14 -11.82 9.26 11.04
N GLY A 15 -12.00 8.80 9.80
CA GLY A 15 -12.53 9.68 8.74
C GLY A 15 -12.64 9.01 7.37
N ASN A 16 -12.69 9.82 6.32
CA ASN A 16 -12.70 9.32 4.93
C ASN A 16 -11.36 9.62 4.27
N TYR A 17 -11.14 10.88 3.85
CA TYR A 17 -9.95 11.33 3.13
C TYR A 17 -8.92 11.96 4.07
N GLY A 18 -8.15 11.14 4.78
CA GLY A 18 -7.26 11.59 5.86
C GLY A 18 -6.19 12.58 5.39
N PHE A 19 -5.46 12.20 4.35
CA PHE A 19 -4.33 12.96 3.81
C PHE A 19 -4.45 13.29 2.32
N ASP A 20 -5.66 13.24 1.74
CA ASP A 20 -5.85 13.40 0.28
C ASP A 20 -5.11 14.61 -0.33
N GLY A 21 -4.21 14.38 -1.28
CA GLY A 21 -3.42 15.43 -1.93
C GLY A 21 -2.21 15.91 -1.13
N ALA A 22 -1.85 15.26 -0.03
CA ALA A 22 -0.73 15.67 0.80
C ALA A 22 0.63 15.29 0.19
N LYS A 23 1.66 16.09 0.50
CA LYS A 23 3.03 15.85 0.06
C LYS A 23 4.03 15.92 1.20
N ASN A 24 5.09 15.11 1.15
CA ASN A 24 6.14 15.08 2.18
C ASN A 24 5.53 14.85 3.57
N VAL A 25 4.97 13.66 3.76
CA VAL A 25 4.27 13.27 4.98
C VAL A 25 5.07 12.20 5.69
N GLU A 26 5.29 12.37 6.99
CA GLU A 26 5.96 11.40 7.85
C GLU A 26 5.06 11.08 9.04
N ILE A 27 4.73 9.81 9.25
CA ILE A 27 3.79 9.37 10.29
C ILE A 27 4.41 8.26 11.12
N HIS A 28 4.26 8.36 12.44
CA HIS A 28 4.81 7.43 13.42
C HIS A 28 3.74 7.01 14.44
N ASP A 29 3.80 5.77 14.92
CA ASP A 29 3.04 5.26 16.07
C ASP A 29 1.52 5.54 15.98
N SER A 30 0.94 5.55 14.78
CA SER A 30 -0.41 6.08 14.56
C SER A 30 -1.41 5.00 14.16
N THR A 31 -2.69 5.29 14.37
CA THR A 31 -3.81 4.46 13.92
C THR A 31 -4.72 5.31 13.05
N LEU A 32 -4.88 4.91 11.80
CA LEU A 32 -5.73 5.58 10.82
C LEU A 32 -6.85 4.60 10.43
N ILE A 33 -8.09 4.94 10.77
CA ILE A 33 -9.29 4.22 10.32
C ILE A 33 -10.00 5.14 9.35
N THR A 34 -9.69 4.99 8.08
CA THR A 34 -10.09 5.93 7.04
C THR A 34 -10.54 5.20 5.81
N LYS A 35 -11.64 5.61 5.17
CA LYS A 35 -12.02 5.04 3.87
C LYS A 35 -10.87 5.11 2.85
N ASP A 36 -10.22 6.27 2.76
CA ASP A 36 -9.24 6.68 1.75
C ASP A 36 -8.07 7.42 2.41
N ALA A 37 -7.07 6.70 2.91
CA ALA A 37 -6.05 7.30 3.79
C ALA A 37 -5.16 8.32 3.04
N PHE A 38 -4.58 7.89 1.92
CA PHE A 38 -3.55 8.62 1.17
C PHE A 38 -3.94 8.77 -0.29
N TRP A 39 -5.12 9.30 -0.57
CA TRP A 39 -5.54 9.57 -1.94
C TRP A 39 -4.64 10.68 -2.58
N ASN A 40 -4.22 10.56 -3.84
CA ASN A 40 -3.40 11.56 -4.57
C ASN A 40 -2.15 12.08 -3.81
N CYS A 41 -1.47 11.26 -3.02
CA CYS A 41 -0.34 11.69 -2.19
C CYS A 41 1.02 11.50 -2.88
N GLU A 42 2.03 12.23 -2.41
CA GLU A 42 3.41 12.11 -2.90
C GLU A 42 4.41 12.17 -1.75
N ASN A 43 5.42 11.29 -1.73
CA ASN A 43 6.46 11.25 -0.71
C ASN A 43 5.88 11.07 0.71
N VAL A 44 5.29 9.90 0.96
CA VAL A 44 4.74 9.54 2.27
C VAL A 44 5.58 8.43 2.87
N THR A 45 6.05 8.62 4.10
CA THR A 45 6.72 7.57 4.87
C THR A 45 5.99 7.32 6.18
N ILE A 46 5.69 6.07 6.48
CA ILE A 46 4.95 5.68 7.68
C ILE A 46 5.69 4.57 8.42
N TYR A 47 5.79 4.72 9.72
CA TYR A 47 6.46 3.80 10.62
C TYR A 47 5.52 3.31 11.71
N ASP A 48 5.63 2.02 12.06
CA ASP A 48 5.08 1.43 13.28
C ASP A 48 3.59 1.77 13.50
N SER A 49 2.80 1.75 12.42
CA SER A 49 1.42 2.26 12.41
C SER A 49 0.42 1.24 11.88
N LYS A 50 -0.84 1.44 12.23
CA LYS A 50 -1.99 0.68 11.70
C LYS A 50 -2.84 1.54 10.78
N ILE A 51 -3.16 1.03 9.59
CA ILE A 51 -4.04 1.68 8.62
C ILE A 51 -5.16 0.70 8.26
N VAL A 52 -6.40 1.15 8.35
CA VAL A 52 -7.60 0.37 7.98
C VAL A 52 -8.45 1.24 7.07
N GLY A 53 -8.80 0.73 5.89
CA GLY A 53 -9.58 1.49 4.91
C GLY A 53 -10.06 0.66 3.74
N GLU A 54 -10.87 1.23 2.84
CA GLU A 54 -11.22 0.55 1.58
C GLU A 54 -10.06 0.68 0.60
N TYR A 55 -9.53 1.91 0.46
CA TYR A 55 -8.38 2.21 -0.40
C TYR A 55 -7.26 2.83 0.44
N PHE A 56 -6.06 2.27 0.32
CA PHE A 56 -4.91 2.80 1.05
C PHE A 56 -4.41 4.12 0.44
N GLY A 57 -4.11 4.14 -0.87
CA GLY A 57 -3.23 5.16 -1.44
C GLY A 57 -3.47 5.52 -2.90
N TRP A 58 -4.70 5.43 -3.40
CA TRP A 58 -5.04 5.62 -4.81
C TRP A 58 -4.32 6.81 -5.48
N ASN A 59 -3.75 6.61 -6.67
CA ASN A 59 -3.03 7.63 -7.45
C ASN A 59 -1.85 8.30 -6.70
N SER A 60 -1.17 7.56 -5.83
CA SER A 60 -0.05 8.10 -5.05
C SER A 60 1.31 7.57 -5.49
N SER A 61 2.36 8.34 -5.24
CA SER A 61 3.72 7.94 -5.57
C SER A 61 4.73 8.17 -4.46
N ASN A 62 5.82 7.41 -4.48
CA ASN A 62 6.90 7.46 -3.50
C ASN A 62 6.37 7.21 -2.08
N ILE A 63 5.80 6.03 -1.88
CA ILE A 63 5.23 5.65 -0.58
C ILE A 63 6.09 4.57 0.05
N LYS A 64 6.50 4.80 1.31
CA LYS A 64 7.26 3.84 2.10
C LYS A 64 6.54 3.52 3.40
N LEU A 65 6.35 2.23 3.67
CA LEU A 65 5.76 1.70 4.90
C LEU A 65 6.79 0.80 5.57
N VAL A 66 7.02 0.99 6.86
CA VAL A 66 7.96 0.19 7.66
C VAL A 66 7.27 -0.26 8.93
N ASN A 67 7.26 -1.57 9.18
CA ASN A 67 6.63 -2.17 10.36
C ASN A 67 5.13 -1.84 10.51
N CYS A 68 4.41 -1.68 9.39
CA CYS A 68 3.02 -1.27 9.41
C CYS A 68 2.08 -2.47 9.28
N THR A 69 0.88 -2.34 9.86
CA THR A 69 -0.25 -3.24 9.59
C THR A 69 -1.29 -2.51 8.74
N ILE A 70 -1.70 -3.12 7.63
CA ILE A 70 -2.65 -2.56 6.69
C ILE A 70 -3.80 -3.54 6.48
N GLU A 71 -5.02 -3.04 6.50
CA GLU A 71 -6.23 -3.78 6.17
C GLU A 71 -7.02 -2.99 5.12
N SER A 72 -7.28 -3.60 3.95
CA SER A 72 -7.96 -2.92 2.85
C SER A 72 -8.51 -3.79 1.74
N ASP A 73 -9.68 -3.45 1.21
CA ASP A 73 -10.32 -4.16 0.08
C ASP A 73 -9.62 -3.92 -1.28
N GLN A 74 -8.99 -2.74 -1.46
CA GLN A 74 -8.25 -2.38 -2.67
C GLN A 74 -6.99 -1.60 -2.28
N GLY A 75 -6.07 -2.33 -1.65
CA GLY A 75 -4.80 -1.80 -1.20
C GLY A 75 -3.88 -1.46 -2.36
N PHE A 76 -3.32 -0.26 -2.35
CA PHE A 76 -2.25 0.13 -3.26
C PHE A 76 -2.63 0.14 -4.75
N CYS A 77 -3.72 0.77 -5.17
CA CYS A 77 -4.08 0.86 -6.59
C CYS A 77 -3.55 2.13 -7.27
N TYR A 78 -3.10 2.03 -8.52
CA TYR A 78 -2.62 3.13 -9.36
C TYR A 78 -1.45 3.91 -8.74
N MET A 79 -0.55 3.19 -8.09
CA MET A 79 0.58 3.78 -7.37
C MET A 79 1.93 3.50 -8.03
N ASP A 80 2.89 4.40 -7.85
CA ASP A 80 4.25 4.28 -8.34
C ASP A 80 5.29 4.39 -7.22
N ASN A 81 6.35 3.58 -7.28
CA ASN A 81 7.45 3.56 -6.32
C ASN A 81 6.97 3.33 -4.88
N ILE A 82 6.59 2.08 -4.60
CA ILE A 82 6.02 1.64 -3.32
C ILE A 82 7.02 0.73 -2.63
N THR A 83 7.33 1.02 -1.38
CA THR A 83 8.19 0.17 -0.55
C THR A 83 7.43 -0.29 0.69
N LEU A 84 7.28 -1.60 0.87
CA LEU A 84 6.79 -2.20 2.12
C LEU A 84 7.93 -2.97 2.76
N GLU A 85 8.32 -2.58 3.96
CA GLU A 85 9.38 -3.24 4.75
C GLU A 85 8.75 -3.80 6.02
N ASN A 86 8.83 -5.12 6.23
CA ASN A 86 8.31 -5.79 7.43
C ASN A 86 6.84 -5.44 7.71
N CYS A 87 6.00 -5.40 6.66
CA CYS A 87 4.59 -5.06 6.80
C CYS A 87 3.70 -6.30 6.92
N VAL A 88 2.52 -6.11 7.52
CA VAL A 88 1.47 -7.13 7.59
C VAL A 88 0.25 -6.60 6.84
N LEU A 89 -0.20 -7.35 5.84
CA LEU A 89 -1.47 -7.11 5.16
C LEU A 89 -2.52 -8.08 5.72
N VAL A 90 -3.66 -7.56 6.17
CA VAL A 90 -4.76 -8.31 6.78
C VAL A 90 -6.01 -8.12 5.91
N ASN A 91 -6.74 -9.18 5.60
CA ASN A 91 -7.98 -9.12 4.81
C ASN A 91 -7.82 -8.22 3.57
N THR A 92 -6.73 -8.40 2.84
CA THR A 92 -6.34 -7.49 1.75
C THR A 92 -6.44 -8.18 0.40
N ASP A 93 -7.49 -7.86 -0.33
CA ASP A 93 -7.72 -8.31 -1.70
C ASP A 93 -7.43 -7.18 -2.73
N LEU A 94 -7.41 -7.59 -4.00
CA LEU A 94 -7.24 -6.74 -5.18
C LEU A 94 -6.04 -5.79 -5.11
N ALA A 95 -4.98 -6.20 -4.41
CA ALA A 95 -3.87 -5.33 -4.10
C ALA A 95 -2.96 -5.06 -5.31
N PHE A 96 -2.32 -3.90 -5.31
CA PHE A 96 -1.29 -3.49 -6.28
C PHE A 96 -1.77 -3.32 -7.73
N GLU A 97 -3.06 -3.01 -7.91
CA GLU A 97 -3.63 -2.82 -9.24
C GLU A 97 -2.92 -1.68 -9.98
N TYR A 98 -2.41 -1.97 -11.18
CA TYR A 98 -1.73 -1.00 -12.03
C TYR A 98 -0.52 -0.32 -11.38
N CYS A 99 0.17 -1.01 -10.48
CA CYS A 99 1.34 -0.45 -9.78
C CYS A 99 2.67 -0.68 -10.47
N THR A 100 3.55 0.33 -10.42
CA THR A 100 4.92 0.29 -10.93
C THR A 100 5.95 0.48 -9.82
N ASN A 101 7.15 -0.06 -10.05
CA ASN A 101 8.30 0.09 -9.15
C ASN A 101 7.99 -0.35 -7.71
N ILE A 102 7.33 -1.51 -7.57
CA ILE A 102 6.97 -2.08 -6.28
C ILE A 102 8.21 -2.75 -5.67
N ASN A 103 8.39 -2.58 -4.36
CA ASN A 103 9.31 -3.37 -3.54
C ASN A 103 8.61 -3.72 -2.23
N ALA A 104 7.88 -4.83 -2.21
CA ALA A 104 7.03 -5.21 -1.09
C ALA A 104 7.51 -6.50 -0.41
N GLU A 105 7.83 -6.41 0.88
CA GLU A 105 8.12 -7.53 1.78
C GLU A 105 7.01 -7.63 2.82
N VAL A 106 6.13 -8.62 2.67
CA VAL A 106 4.90 -8.79 3.47
C VAL A 106 4.94 -10.06 4.30
N ASN A 107 4.85 -9.91 5.62
CA ASN A 107 4.93 -11.01 6.59
C ASN A 107 3.56 -11.62 6.92
N SER A 108 2.70 -11.74 5.92
CA SER A 108 1.35 -12.32 6.04
C SER A 108 0.86 -12.87 4.71
N THR A 109 -0.34 -13.44 4.73
CA THR A 109 -1.04 -13.83 3.51
C THR A 109 -1.65 -12.61 2.83
N ILE A 110 -1.42 -12.44 1.53
CA ILE A 110 -2.17 -11.51 0.68
C ILE A 110 -3.30 -12.28 0.02
N GLU A 111 -4.54 -11.79 0.11
CA GLU A 111 -5.71 -12.51 -0.42
C GLU A 111 -5.75 -12.46 -1.94
N SER A 112 -5.50 -11.29 -2.53
CA SER A 112 -5.20 -11.26 -3.95
C SER A 112 -4.35 -10.09 -4.37
N VAL A 113 -3.53 -10.34 -5.40
CA VAL A 113 -2.76 -9.34 -6.13
C VAL A 113 -3.37 -9.22 -7.52
N LYS A 114 -3.67 -8.01 -7.98
CA LYS A 114 -4.32 -7.79 -9.27
C LYS A 114 -3.43 -6.95 -10.17
N ASN A 115 -3.20 -7.39 -11.40
CA ASN A 115 -2.65 -6.57 -12.48
C ASN A 115 -1.43 -5.69 -12.12
N PRO A 116 -0.42 -6.18 -11.35
CA PRO A 116 0.78 -5.38 -11.06
C PRO A 116 1.65 -5.22 -12.31
N ILE A 117 2.27 -4.06 -12.51
CA ILE A 117 3.02 -3.74 -13.73
C ILE A 117 4.51 -4.06 -13.57
N SER A 118 5.17 -3.59 -12.50
CA SER A 118 6.61 -3.83 -12.31
C SER A 118 7.07 -3.82 -10.85
N GLY A 119 8.16 -4.54 -10.57
CA GLY A 119 8.82 -4.55 -9.28
C GLY A 119 8.97 -5.94 -8.66
N HIS A 120 8.90 -5.99 -7.33
CA HIS A 120 8.98 -7.19 -6.52
C HIS A 120 7.88 -7.19 -5.46
N ILE A 121 7.15 -8.30 -5.38
CA ILE A 121 6.20 -8.60 -4.30
C ILE A 121 6.60 -9.95 -3.71
N HIS A 122 6.95 -9.95 -2.43
CA HIS A 122 7.14 -11.14 -1.64
C HIS A 122 6.13 -11.14 -0.49
N ALA A 123 5.48 -12.29 -0.27
CA ALA A 123 4.65 -12.50 0.90
C ALA A 123 4.79 -13.92 1.43
N ASN A 124 4.47 -14.13 2.71
CA ASN A 124 4.41 -15.48 3.30
C ASN A 124 3.50 -16.41 2.50
N HIS A 125 2.40 -15.89 1.96
CA HIS A 125 1.53 -16.59 1.03
C HIS A 125 0.74 -15.60 0.16
N ILE A 126 0.48 -15.94 -1.10
CA ILE A 126 -0.41 -15.17 -1.98
C ILE A 126 -1.51 -16.10 -2.48
N GLN A 127 -2.74 -15.89 -2.01
CA GLN A 127 -3.83 -16.84 -2.33
C GLN A 127 -4.22 -16.81 -3.80
N LYS A 128 -4.19 -15.63 -4.43
CA LYS A 128 -4.59 -15.46 -5.82
C LYS A 128 -3.85 -14.31 -6.51
N VAL A 129 -3.40 -14.58 -7.73
CA VAL A 129 -2.97 -13.52 -8.66
C VAL A 129 -4.02 -13.39 -9.77
N ILE A 130 -4.50 -12.18 -9.99
CA ILE A 130 -5.49 -11.83 -11.01
C ILE A 130 -4.76 -11.07 -12.12
N ALA A 131 -4.79 -11.62 -13.34
CA ALA A 131 -4.20 -11.03 -14.53
C ALA A 131 -5.26 -11.06 -15.66
N ASP A 132 -6.23 -10.15 -15.57
CA ASP A 132 -7.41 -10.12 -16.44
C ASP A 132 -7.42 -8.94 -17.44
N ASP A 133 -6.40 -8.08 -17.38
CA ASP A 133 -6.16 -7.01 -18.34
C ASP A 133 -5.05 -7.40 -19.32
N ALA A 134 -5.43 -7.59 -20.58
CA ALA A 134 -4.53 -8.07 -21.63
C ALA A 134 -3.49 -7.03 -22.08
N ASP A 135 -3.70 -5.74 -21.77
CA ASP A 135 -2.79 -4.66 -22.15
C ASP A 135 -1.61 -4.54 -21.17
N ILE A 136 -1.65 -5.25 -20.04
CA ILE A 136 -0.59 -5.21 -19.02
C ILE A 136 0.49 -6.24 -19.30
N ILE A 137 1.71 -5.75 -19.49
CA ILE A 137 2.90 -6.59 -19.66
C ILE A 137 3.55 -6.82 -18.29
N THR A 138 3.32 -8.00 -17.71
CA THR A 138 3.82 -8.38 -16.38
C THR A 138 5.26 -8.92 -16.39
N THR A 139 6.01 -8.80 -17.48
CA THR A 139 7.38 -9.36 -17.56
C THR A 139 8.38 -8.73 -16.58
N ASN A 140 8.03 -7.56 -16.03
CA ASN A 140 8.88 -6.80 -15.13
C ASN A 140 8.45 -6.89 -13.65
N ILE A 141 7.46 -7.73 -13.32
CA ILE A 141 7.05 -8.01 -11.94
C ILE A 141 7.55 -9.39 -11.52
N LYS A 142 8.16 -9.46 -10.34
CA LYS A 142 8.51 -10.71 -9.67
C LYS A 142 7.59 -10.89 -8.48
N ILE A 143 6.84 -11.99 -8.47
CA ILE A 143 5.98 -12.37 -7.35
C ILE A 143 6.55 -13.65 -6.75
N SER A 144 6.82 -13.66 -5.45
CA SER A 144 7.33 -14.83 -4.74
C SER A 144 6.48 -15.13 -3.50
N ASP A 145 6.28 -16.43 -3.25
CA ASP A 145 5.49 -16.97 -2.15
C ASP A 145 6.44 -17.71 -1.19
N GLY A 146 6.33 -17.45 0.10
CA GLY A 146 7.19 -17.99 1.15
C GLY A 146 6.83 -19.40 1.64
N GLN A 147 5.83 -20.09 1.07
CA GLN A 147 5.49 -21.47 1.46
C GLN A 147 6.40 -22.58 0.89
N GLU A 148 7.60 -22.26 0.39
CA GLU A 148 8.62 -23.28 0.03
C GLU A 148 9.32 -23.91 1.24
#